data_AF-A0AAW1DPP2-F1
#
_entry.id   AF-A0AAW1DPP2-F1
#
_cell.length_a   1.000
_cell.length_b   1.000
_cell.length_c   1.000
_cell.angle_alpha   90.00
_cell.angle_beta   90.00
_cell.angle_gamma   90.00
#
_symmetry.space_group_name_H-M   'P 1'
#
loop_
_entity.id
_entity.type
_entity.pdbx_description
1 polymer ?
#
loop_
_entity_poly.entity_id
_entity_poly.type
_entity_poly.pdbx_seq_one_letter_code
_entity_poly.pdbx_strand_id
1 'polypeptide(L)'
;MSELAELIMKRGQVKANLTRFSTFFKKCQEDPDNNLKQLSSRLARIKPILEDFSNIQDKIELLDKDDKNKDDHLRERIKFEDDYFLLISEAEALLDCQSRNSSPENTSVPSSIQSNEINAGIKFKLQPIEVPHFSGLYEDYQRLSDAWQSNLLQQKSSNIPVASKTSPLGFHLQTKRVLGVITFFLKCATVVSPTSLVFGGVHKSEV
;
A
#
# COMPACT_ATOMS: atom_id res chain seq x y z
N MET A 1 -22.27 5.60 39.14
CA MET A 1 -22.60 4.64 38.06
C MET A 1 -21.63 3.46 38.20
N SER A 2 -21.97 2.27 37.71
CA SER A 2 -20.98 1.17 37.67
C SER A 2 -19.89 1.49 36.65
N GLU A 3 -18.65 1.10 36.90
CA GLU A 3 -17.52 1.28 35.97
C GLU A 3 -17.85 0.74 34.56
N LEU A 4 -18.53 -0.42 34.51
CA LEU A 4 -19.00 -1.01 33.25
C LEU A 4 -19.97 -0.07 32.50
N ALA A 5 -20.90 0.57 33.22
CA ALA A 5 -21.85 1.50 32.61
C ALA A 5 -21.16 2.75 32.06
N GLU A 6 -20.12 3.24 32.75
CA GLU A 6 -19.31 4.37 32.27
C GLU A 6 -18.53 4.02 31.00
N LEU A 7 -17.98 2.82 30.92
CA LEU A 7 -17.26 2.33 29.74
C LEU A 7 -18.20 2.16 28.54
N ILE A 8 -19.40 1.60 28.74
CA ILE A 8 -20.42 1.49 27.69
C ILE A 8 -20.79 2.87 27.15
N MET A 9 -20.95 3.86 28.03
CA MET A 9 -21.20 5.24 27.62
C MET A 9 -20.03 5.82 26.81
N LYS A 10 -18.77 5.60 27.24
CA LYS A 10 -17.58 6.04 26.50
C LYS A 10 -17.46 5.37 25.14
N ARG A 11 -17.76 4.07 25.02
CA ARG A 11 -17.85 3.36 23.74
C ARG A 11 -18.86 4.04 22.81
N GLY A 12 -20.03 4.40 23.34
CA GLY A 12 -21.04 5.15 22.60
C GLY A 12 -20.54 6.51 22.08
N GLN A 13 -19.78 7.25 22.90
CA GLN A 13 -19.18 8.53 22.50
C GLN A 13 -18.16 8.35 21.37
N VAL A 14 -17.30 7.34 21.47
CA VAL A 14 -16.33 6.99 20.42
C VAL A 14 -17.01 6.62 19.12
N LYS A 15 -18.04 5.77 19.15
CA LYS A 15 -18.87 5.46 17.97
C LYS A 15 -19.48 6.72 17.35
N ALA A 16 -20.03 7.61 18.18
CA ALA A 16 -20.60 8.86 17.71
C ALA A 16 -19.56 9.78 17.05
N ASN A 17 -18.31 9.79 17.52
CA ASN A 17 -17.23 10.53 16.87
C ASN A 17 -16.98 10.02 15.44
N LEU A 18 -16.91 8.69 15.26
CA LEU A 18 -16.75 8.06 13.94
C LEU A 18 -17.93 8.40 13.02
N THR A 19 -19.17 8.33 13.53
CA THR A 19 -20.37 8.72 12.77
C THR A 19 -20.35 10.19 12.34
N ARG A 20 -19.89 11.11 13.21
CA ARG A 20 -19.75 12.52 12.86
C ARG A 20 -18.70 12.74 11.78
N PHE A 21 -17.61 11.98 11.81
CA PHE A 21 -16.62 12.01 10.72
C PHE A 21 -17.21 11.46 9.42
N SER A 22 -17.93 10.34 9.45
CA SER A 22 -18.60 9.77 8.28
C SER A 22 -19.59 10.77 7.65
N THR A 23 -20.38 11.44 8.48
CA THR A 23 -21.35 12.45 8.01
C THR A 23 -20.65 13.65 7.37
N PHE A 24 -19.52 14.08 7.92
CA PHE A 24 -18.70 15.12 7.30
C PHE A 24 -18.09 14.62 5.97
N PHE A 25 -17.59 13.39 5.94
CA PHE A 25 -16.96 12.82 4.75
C PHE A 25 -17.94 12.74 3.58
N LYS A 26 -19.20 12.33 3.82
CA LYS A 26 -20.26 12.36 2.79
C LYS A 26 -20.47 13.77 2.21
N LYS A 27 -20.52 14.81 3.06
CA LYS A 27 -20.58 16.21 2.61
C LYS A 27 -19.34 16.64 1.83
N CYS A 28 -18.18 16.11 2.19
CA CYS A 28 -16.94 16.35 1.46
C CYS A 28 -16.93 15.67 0.08
N GLN A 29 -17.63 14.55 -0.09
CA GLN A 29 -17.79 13.90 -1.40
C GLN A 29 -18.74 14.70 -2.31
N GLU A 30 -19.76 15.36 -1.75
CA GLU A 30 -20.68 16.23 -2.48
C GLU A 30 -20.02 17.54 -2.95
N ASP A 31 -19.12 18.10 -2.15
CA ASP A 31 -18.38 19.34 -2.46
C ASP A 31 -16.91 19.23 -2.02
N PRO A 32 -16.06 18.59 -2.84
CA PRO A 32 -14.65 18.37 -2.51
C PRO A 32 -13.86 19.67 -2.38
N ASP A 33 -14.05 20.63 -3.28
CA ASP A 33 -13.20 21.83 -3.39
C ASP A 33 -13.21 22.68 -2.10
N ASN A 34 -14.36 22.81 -1.46
CA ASN A 34 -14.49 23.60 -0.23
C ASN A 34 -14.11 22.84 1.04
N ASN A 35 -14.20 21.51 1.04
CA ASN A 35 -14.08 20.69 2.25
C ASN A 35 -12.75 19.94 2.36
N LEU A 36 -11.98 19.81 1.28
CA LEU A 36 -10.76 18.99 1.24
C LEU A 36 -9.68 19.46 2.22
N LYS A 37 -9.53 20.78 2.41
CA LYS A 37 -8.61 21.34 3.42
C LYS A 37 -9.00 20.88 4.83
N GLN A 38 -10.29 20.87 5.15
CA GLN A 38 -10.79 20.42 6.46
C GLN A 38 -10.71 18.89 6.61
N LEU A 39 -10.81 18.13 5.51
CA LEU A 39 -10.73 16.68 5.52
C LEU A 39 -9.39 16.21 6.09
N SER A 40 -8.26 16.79 5.65
CA SER A 40 -6.93 16.42 6.16
C SER A 40 -6.83 16.56 7.69
N SER A 41 -7.24 17.70 8.25
CA SER A 41 -7.22 17.95 9.70
C SER A 41 -8.17 17.04 10.48
N ARG A 42 -9.36 16.75 9.92
CA ARG A 42 -10.33 15.86 10.56
C ARG A 42 -9.89 14.40 10.50
N LEU A 43 -9.26 13.97 9.41
CA LEU A 43 -8.68 12.65 9.25
C LEU A 43 -7.58 12.42 10.28
N ALA A 44 -6.66 13.37 10.46
CA ALA A 44 -5.64 13.28 11.49
C ALA A 44 -6.24 13.13 12.90
N ARG A 45 -7.37 13.80 13.18
CA ARG A 45 -8.07 13.71 14.46
C ARG A 45 -8.80 12.39 14.67
N ILE A 46 -9.28 11.74 13.61
CA ILE A 46 -10.08 10.52 13.74
C ILE A 46 -9.24 9.24 13.76
N LYS A 47 -8.02 9.24 13.19
CA LYS A 47 -7.10 8.09 13.21
C LYS A 47 -6.86 7.45 14.59
N PRO A 48 -6.61 8.19 15.68
CA PRO A 48 -6.35 7.57 16.99
C PRO A 48 -7.59 6.88 17.60
N ILE A 49 -8.79 7.07 17.04
CA ILE A 49 -10.03 6.60 17.65
C ILE A 49 -10.16 5.07 17.69
N LEU A 50 -9.47 4.36 16.79
CA LEU A 50 -9.44 2.90 16.79
C LEU A 50 -8.78 2.35 18.06
N GLU A 51 -7.70 2.99 18.49
CA GLU A 51 -7.00 2.64 19.73
C GLU A 51 -7.86 2.96 20.96
N ASP A 52 -8.51 4.13 20.98
CA ASP A 52 -9.44 4.50 22.04
C ASP A 52 -10.60 3.50 22.17
N PHE A 53 -11.20 3.11 21.03
CA PHE A 53 -12.25 2.10 21.00
C PHE A 53 -11.75 0.76 21.54
N SER A 54 -10.61 0.28 21.04
CA SER A 54 -10.04 -1.01 21.45
C SER A 54 -9.78 -1.05 22.95
N ASN A 55 -9.15 -0.01 23.50
CA ASN A 55 -8.88 0.10 24.93
C ASN A 55 -10.15 0.13 25.79
N ILE A 56 -11.23 0.76 25.31
CA ILE A 56 -12.51 0.79 26.01
C ILE A 56 -13.19 -0.59 25.92
N GLN A 57 -13.19 -1.20 24.74
CA GLN A 57 -13.83 -2.48 24.48
C GLN A 57 -13.16 -3.62 25.27
N ASP A 58 -11.82 -3.64 25.35
CA ASP A 58 -11.08 -4.62 26.15
C ASP A 58 -11.45 -4.55 27.64
N LYS A 59 -11.65 -3.33 28.17
CA LYS A 59 -12.09 -3.14 29.56
C LYS A 59 -13.53 -3.58 29.78
N ILE A 60 -14.41 -3.37 28.80
CA ILE A 60 -15.79 -3.85 28.85
C ILE A 60 -15.80 -5.38 28.89
N GLU A 61 -15.06 -6.04 28.00
CA GLU A 61 -14.98 -7.50 27.91
C GLU A 61 -14.35 -8.14 29.16
N LEU A 62 -13.43 -7.43 29.83
CA LEU A 62 -12.84 -7.87 31.09
C LEU A 62 -13.84 -7.79 32.26
N LEU A 63 -14.68 -6.75 32.29
CA LEU A 63 -15.63 -6.50 33.38
C LEU A 63 -16.96 -7.24 33.20
N ASP A 64 -17.40 -7.42 31.95
CA ASP A 64 -18.64 -8.11 31.61
C ASP A 64 -18.38 -9.61 31.41
N LYS A 65 -18.54 -10.35 32.50
CA LYS A 65 -18.30 -11.80 32.55
C LYS A 65 -19.48 -12.65 32.09
N ASP A 66 -20.60 -12.04 31.67
CA ASP A 66 -21.75 -12.80 31.18
C ASP A 66 -21.45 -13.37 29.79
N ASP A 67 -21.41 -14.70 29.69
CA ASP A 67 -21.17 -15.41 28.43
C ASP A 67 -22.18 -15.02 27.34
N LYS A 68 -23.40 -14.61 27.71
CA LYS A 68 -24.42 -14.17 26.75
C LYS A 68 -24.04 -12.91 25.98
N ASN A 69 -23.19 -12.05 26.57
CA ASN A 69 -22.81 -10.78 25.97
C ASN A 69 -21.55 -10.88 25.11
N LYS A 70 -20.79 -11.99 25.17
CA LYS A 70 -19.53 -12.16 24.44
C LYS A 70 -19.70 -12.03 22.92
N ASP A 71 -20.73 -12.65 22.37
CA ASP A 71 -21.03 -12.56 20.93
C ASP A 71 -21.38 -11.13 20.51
N ASP A 72 -22.10 -10.40 21.36
CA ASP A 72 -22.47 -9.01 21.08
C ASP A 72 -21.27 -8.06 21.17
N HIS A 73 -20.35 -8.30 22.10
CA HIS A 73 -19.07 -7.58 22.18
C HIS A 73 -18.21 -7.81 20.93
N LEU A 74 -18.12 -9.06 20.47
CA LEU A 74 -17.41 -9.39 19.23
C LEU A 74 -18.04 -8.72 18.01
N ARG A 75 -19.37 -8.75 17.89
CA ARG A 75 -20.10 -8.06 16.81
C ARG A 75 -19.87 -6.56 16.82
N GLU A 76 -19.88 -5.94 18.00
CA GLU A 76 -19.60 -4.51 18.17
C GLU A 76 -18.18 -4.15 17.70
N ARG A 77 -17.19 -4.99 18.02
CA ARG A 77 -15.81 -4.82 17.57
C ARG A 77 -15.69 -4.89 16.05
N ILE A 78 -16.18 -5.97 15.45
CA ILE A 78 -16.12 -6.19 13.99
C ILE A 78 -16.77 -5.02 13.26
N LYS A 79 -17.99 -4.65 13.66
CA LYS A 79 -18.72 -3.56 13.03
C LYS A 79 -17.98 -2.23 13.10
N PHE A 80 -17.41 -1.89 14.26
CA PHE A 80 -16.67 -0.65 14.41
C PHE A 80 -15.39 -0.63 13.56
N GLU A 81 -14.65 -1.73 13.54
CA GLU A 81 -13.40 -1.86 12.77
C GLU A 81 -13.68 -1.77 11.26
N ASP A 82 -14.69 -2.48 10.76
CA ASP A 82 -15.09 -2.43 9.35
C ASP A 82 -15.49 -1.00 8.94
N ASP A 83 -16.35 -0.35 9.72
CA ASP A 83 -16.78 1.03 9.48
C ASP A 83 -15.59 2.01 9.51
N TYR A 84 -14.64 1.80 10.44
CA TYR A 84 -13.44 2.62 10.58
C TYR A 84 -12.51 2.47 9.38
N PHE A 85 -12.11 1.25 9.03
CA PHE A 85 -11.14 1.02 7.96
C PHE A 85 -11.69 1.44 6.60
N LEU A 86 -12.97 1.18 6.33
CA LEU A 86 -13.63 1.66 5.12
C LEU A 86 -13.54 3.18 5.04
N LEU A 87 -13.97 3.88 6.09
CA LEU A 87 -14.03 5.34 6.08
C LEU A 87 -12.65 6.01 6.01
N ILE A 88 -11.65 5.48 6.70
CA ILE A 88 -10.28 6.02 6.66
C ILE A 88 -9.66 5.82 5.29
N SER A 89 -9.77 4.62 4.72
CA SER A 89 -9.19 4.33 3.41
C SER A 89 -9.80 5.16 2.29
N GLU A 90 -11.12 5.36 2.30
CA GLU A 90 -11.82 6.24 1.35
C GLU A 90 -11.38 7.71 1.50
N ALA A 91 -11.24 8.19 2.73
CA ALA A 91 -10.80 9.56 3.00
C ALA A 91 -9.35 9.81 2.56
N GLU A 92 -8.45 8.84 2.77
CA GLU A 92 -7.06 8.89 2.30
C GLU A 92 -6.99 8.88 0.77
N ALA A 93 -7.73 7.98 0.13
CA ALA A 93 -7.79 7.90 -1.32
C ALA A 93 -8.25 9.23 -1.96
N LEU A 94 -9.23 9.91 -1.34
CA LEU A 94 -9.72 11.20 -1.84
C LEU A 94 -8.64 12.31 -1.73
N LEU A 95 -7.85 12.32 -0.66
CA LEU A 95 -6.73 13.26 -0.51
C LEU A 95 -5.61 12.98 -1.53
N ASP A 96 -5.31 11.71 -1.78
CA ASP A 96 -4.26 11.29 -2.72
C ASP A 96 -4.61 11.60 -4.18
N CYS A 97 -5.89 11.46 -4.56
CA CYS A 97 -6.36 11.84 -5.89
C CYS A 97 -6.16 13.34 -6.15
N GLN A 98 -6.42 14.19 -5.16
CA GLN A 98 -6.25 15.64 -5.31
C GLN A 98 -4.78 16.04 -5.42
N SER A 99 -3.89 15.40 -4.66
CA SER A 99 -2.46 15.68 -4.74
C SER A 99 -1.89 15.38 -6.12
N ARG A 100 -2.44 14.39 -6.84
CA ARG A 100 -2.02 14.06 -8.21
C ARG A 100 -2.54 15.08 -9.23
N ASN A 101 -3.78 15.54 -9.07
CA ASN A 101 -4.41 16.50 -9.99
C ASN A 101 -3.87 17.93 -9.85
N SER A 102 -3.19 18.27 -8.75
CA SER A 102 -2.63 19.60 -8.48
C SER A 102 -1.17 19.76 -8.92
N SER A 103 -0.55 18.72 -9.49
CA SER A 103 0.73 18.86 -10.19
C SER A 103 0.46 19.35 -11.62
N PRO A 104 1.02 20.48 -12.07
CA PRO A 104 0.86 20.89 -13.45
C PRO A 104 1.63 19.90 -14.33
N GLU A 105 0.90 19.02 -15.03
CA GLU A 105 1.41 18.34 -16.21
C GLU A 105 1.77 19.41 -17.25
N ASN A 106 3.04 19.83 -17.24
CA ASN A 106 3.68 20.51 -18.36
C ASN A 106 3.85 19.49 -19.49
N THR A 107 2.76 19.14 -20.16
CA THR A 107 2.78 18.36 -21.39
C THR A 107 1.97 19.08 -22.47
N SER A 108 2.51 20.17 -22.97
CA SER A 108 2.21 20.62 -24.33
C SER A 108 3.49 21.13 -25.01
N VAL A 109 3.88 20.36 -26.01
CA VAL A 109 4.92 20.59 -27.02
C VAL A 109 4.97 22.05 -27.50
N PRO A 110 6.17 22.64 -27.67
CA PRO A 110 6.34 23.75 -28.59
C PRO A 110 7.17 23.32 -29.81
N SER A 111 6.52 23.41 -30.96
CA SER A 111 7.14 23.49 -32.28
C SER A 111 8.10 24.68 -32.34
N SER A 112 9.26 24.44 -32.96
CA SER A 112 10.28 25.39 -33.45
C SER A 112 9.89 26.86 -33.61
N ILE A 113 10.72 27.82 -33.13
CA ILE A 113 11.44 28.88 -33.89
C ILE A 113 12.57 29.52 -33.02
N GLN A 114 13.80 29.39 -33.53
CA GLN A 114 14.97 30.31 -33.61
C GLN A 114 15.35 31.35 -32.51
N SER A 115 16.51 31.06 -31.90
CA SER A 115 17.63 31.89 -31.36
C SER A 115 17.47 33.39 -31.02
N ASN A 116 17.90 33.75 -29.80
CA ASN A 116 19.14 34.53 -29.59
C ASN A 116 19.69 34.36 -28.15
N GLU A 117 21.02 34.36 -28.06
CA GLU A 117 21.90 34.19 -26.88
C GLU A 117 21.61 35.27 -25.81
N ILE A 118 21.88 35.14 -24.49
CA ILE A 118 23.19 34.99 -23.83
C ILE A 118 23.02 34.50 -22.36
N ASN A 119 24.02 33.71 -21.91
CA ASN A 119 24.52 33.54 -20.52
C ASN A 119 23.89 32.57 -19.50
N ALA A 120 24.59 31.44 -19.39
CA ALA A 120 25.13 30.84 -18.15
C ALA A 120 24.17 30.11 -17.20
N GLY A 121 23.60 29.01 -17.69
CA GLY A 121 23.37 27.81 -16.88
C GLY A 121 23.95 26.63 -17.64
N ILE A 122 24.88 25.89 -17.05
CA ILE A 122 25.47 24.70 -17.68
C ILE A 122 24.33 23.69 -17.92
N LYS A 123 23.79 23.66 -19.13
CA LYS A 123 22.83 22.66 -19.58
C LYS A 123 23.61 21.40 -19.95
N PHE A 124 23.93 20.57 -18.97
CA PHE A 124 24.38 19.20 -19.23
C PHE A 124 23.22 18.44 -19.87
N LYS A 125 23.20 18.37 -21.21
CA LYS A 125 22.30 17.49 -21.94
C LYS A 125 22.92 16.09 -21.87
N LEU A 126 22.35 15.23 -21.02
CA LEU A 126 22.69 13.81 -21.00
C LEU A 126 22.42 13.26 -22.40
N GLN A 127 23.44 12.62 -23.01
CA GLN A 127 23.24 11.94 -24.28
C GLN A 127 22.22 10.81 -24.06
N PRO A 128 21.24 10.63 -24.97
CA PRO A 128 20.30 9.53 -24.86
C PRO A 128 21.07 8.21 -24.79
N ILE A 129 20.93 7.51 -23.68
CA ILE A 129 21.47 6.17 -23.52
C ILE A 129 20.51 5.24 -24.26
N GLU A 130 20.99 4.62 -25.33
CA GLU A 130 20.28 3.51 -25.96
C GLU A 130 20.35 2.31 -25.03
N VAL A 131 19.27 2.11 -24.25
CA VAL A 131 19.10 0.88 -23.47
C VAL A 131 18.81 -0.26 -24.45
N PRO A 132 19.65 -1.30 -24.50
CA PRO A 132 19.38 -2.45 -25.36
C PRO A 132 18.07 -3.12 -24.95
N HIS A 133 17.25 -3.49 -25.94
CA HIS A 133 15.98 -4.16 -25.71
C HIS A 133 16.24 -5.56 -25.13
N PHE A 134 15.77 -5.81 -23.90
CA PHE A 134 15.92 -7.09 -23.23
C PHE A 134 14.77 -8.02 -23.60
N SER A 135 15.05 -9.08 -24.37
CA SER A 135 14.02 -10.02 -24.83
C SER A 135 13.56 -11.04 -23.77
N GLY A 136 14.17 -11.02 -22.57
CA GLY A 136 13.90 -11.99 -21.51
C GLY A 136 14.67 -13.31 -21.63
N LEU A 137 15.43 -13.50 -22.71
CA LEU A 137 16.31 -14.65 -22.88
C LEU A 137 17.60 -14.50 -22.06
N TYR A 138 18.09 -15.62 -21.53
CA TYR A 138 19.33 -15.65 -20.73
C TYR A 138 20.54 -15.10 -21.49
N GLU A 139 20.63 -15.36 -22.80
CA GLU A 139 21.73 -14.91 -23.65
C GLU A 139 21.81 -13.37 -23.77
N ASP A 140 20.70 -12.66 -23.57
CA ASP A 140 20.66 -11.19 -23.61
C ASP A 140 21.07 -10.54 -22.29
N TYR A 141 21.14 -11.33 -21.20
CA TYR A 141 21.51 -10.83 -19.87
C TYR A 141 22.95 -10.31 -19.85
N GLN A 142 23.87 -11.00 -20.53
CA GLN A 142 25.28 -10.60 -20.56
C GLN A 142 25.47 -9.27 -21.30
N ARG A 143 24.80 -9.10 -22.44
CA ARG A 143 24.82 -7.84 -23.20
C ARG A 143 24.25 -6.67 -22.41
N LEU A 144 23.16 -6.91 -21.67
CA LEU A 144 22.58 -5.92 -20.77
C LEU A 144 23.59 -5.56 -19.66
N SER A 145 24.16 -6.56 -18.99
CA SER A 145 25.14 -6.36 -17.90
C SER A 145 26.34 -5.52 -18.35
N ASP A 146 26.91 -5.84 -19.51
CA ASP A 146 28.06 -5.13 -20.06
C ASP A 146 27.71 -3.67 -20.42
N ALA A 147 26.51 -3.44 -20.99
CA ALA A 147 26.03 -2.09 -21.29
C ALA A 147 25.86 -1.24 -20.00
N TRP A 148 25.35 -1.84 -18.93
CA TRP A 148 25.22 -1.19 -17.62
C TRP A 148 26.58 -0.84 -17.00
N GLN A 149 27.55 -1.74 -17.06
CA GLN A 149 28.89 -1.50 -16.53
C GLN A 149 29.62 -0.40 -17.29
N SER A 150 29.48 -0.37 -18.63
CA SER A 150 30.03 0.70 -19.47
C SER A 150 29.46 2.08 -19.09
N ASN A 151 28.15 2.15 -18.82
CA ASN A 151 27.48 3.40 -18.46
C ASN A 151 27.93 3.94 -17.10
N LEU A 152 28.08 3.06 -16.10
CA LEU A 152 28.60 3.40 -14.78
C LEU A 152 30.04 3.96 -14.86
N LEU A 153 30.89 3.38 -15.72
CA LEU A 153 32.25 3.87 -15.95
C LEU A 153 32.25 5.25 -16.65
N GLN A 154 31.33 5.48 -17.59
CA GLN A 154 31.19 6.77 -18.26
C GLN A 154 30.81 7.88 -17.27
N GLN A 155 29.89 7.61 -16.33
CA GLN A 155 29.52 8.56 -15.27
C GLN A 155 30.68 8.87 -14.32
N LYS A 156 31.57 7.91 -14.06
CA LYS A 156 32.73 8.09 -13.19
C LYS A 156 33.82 8.97 -13.82
N SER A 157 33.90 9.01 -15.15
CA SER A 157 34.87 9.83 -15.90
C SER A 157 34.43 11.29 -16.06
N SER A 158 33.13 11.58 -16.00
CA SER A 158 32.64 12.96 -15.91
C SER A 158 32.81 13.46 -14.48
N ASN A 159 33.73 14.41 -14.26
CA ASN A 159 33.91 15.10 -12.97
C ASN A 159 32.62 15.82 -12.55
N ILE A 160 31.77 15.13 -11.79
CA ILE A 160 30.64 15.71 -11.05
C ILE A 160 31.18 16.20 -9.70
N PRO A 161 30.94 17.46 -9.27
CA PRO A 161 31.38 17.95 -7.98
C PRO A 161 30.80 17.09 -6.84
N VAL A 162 31.67 16.71 -5.93
CA VAL A 162 31.38 15.86 -4.78
C VAL A 162 30.46 16.61 -3.79
N ALA A 163 29.15 16.43 -3.94
CA ALA A 163 28.17 16.76 -2.90
C ALA A 163 27.13 15.65 -2.81
N SER A 164 27.59 14.47 -2.38
CA SER A 164 26.84 13.45 -1.60
C SER A 164 27.56 12.09 -1.65
N LYS A 165 28.68 12.00 -0.93
CA LYS A 165 29.16 10.74 -0.34
C LYS A 165 29.21 11.03 1.15
N THR A 166 28.47 10.37 2.04
CA THR A 166 28.67 9.00 2.55
C THR A 166 27.40 8.53 3.30
N SER A 167 26.78 7.38 2.97
CA SER A 167 26.99 6.04 3.56
C SER A 167 25.81 5.63 4.51
N PRO A 168 25.73 4.40 5.07
CA PRO A 168 25.07 3.26 4.42
C PRO A 168 24.16 2.48 5.40
N LEU A 169 22.84 2.47 5.22
CA LEU A 169 21.93 1.39 5.70
C LEU A 169 20.50 1.75 5.28
N GLY A 170 19.77 0.80 4.72
CA GLY A 170 18.31 0.89 4.62
C GLY A 170 17.74 1.06 3.21
N PHE A 171 18.03 0.11 2.29
CA PHE A 171 16.98 -0.32 1.36
C PHE A 171 16.61 -1.76 1.67
N HIS A 172 15.79 -1.88 2.70
CA HIS A 172 15.02 -3.06 3.02
C HIS A 172 13.96 -3.24 1.92
N LEU A 173 14.13 -4.29 1.13
CA LEU A 173 13.18 -4.93 0.19
C LEU A 173 11.96 -4.09 -0.27
N GLN A 174 12.00 -3.65 -1.53
CA GLN A 174 10.80 -3.54 -2.38
C GLN A 174 11.09 -4.17 -3.76
N THR A 175 11.40 -5.47 -3.75
CA THR A 175 11.17 -6.37 -4.89
C THR A 175 10.64 -7.71 -4.38
N LYS A 176 9.46 -7.70 -3.76
CA LYS A 176 8.61 -8.88 -3.68
C LYS A 176 7.32 -8.56 -4.43
N ARG A 177 7.29 -8.90 -5.73
CA ARG A 177 6.11 -9.42 -6.47
C ARG A 177 6.30 -9.51 -8.00
N VAL A 178 7.45 -9.96 -8.50
CA VAL A 178 7.51 -10.71 -9.78
C VAL A 178 8.63 -11.76 -9.73
N LEU A 179 8.68 -12.56 -8.67
CA LEU A 179 9.50 -13.79 -8.66
C LEU A 179 8.87 -14.81 -7.70
N GLY A 180 7.69 -15.29 -8.10
CA GLY A 180 6.95 -16.35 -7.41
C GLY A 180 6.11 -17.20 -8.37
N VAL A 181 6.43 -17.16 -9.67
CA VAL A 181 5.76 -17.97 -10.72
C VAL A 181 6.74 -18.84 -11.50
N ILE A 182 8.07 -18.74 -11.25
CA ILE A 182 9.08 -19.57 -11.94
C ILE A 182 10.00 -20.25 -10.92
N THR A 183 9.41 -20.78 -9.85
CA THR A 183 9.99 -21.81 -8.97
C THR A 183 8.91 -22.78 -8.49
N PHE A 184 7.89 -23.01 -9.33
CA PHE A 184 6.86 -24.05 -9.11
C PHE A 184 6.84 -25.13 -10.21
N PHE A 185 7.64 -25.00 -11.28
CA PHE A 185 7.60 -25.94 -12.41
C PHE A 185 8.79 -26.92 -12.52
N LEU A 186 9.74 -26.93 -11.58
CA LEU A 186 10.91 -27.83 -11.65
C LEU A 186 11.24 -28.55 -10.32
N LYS A 187 10.21 -28.98 -9.58
CA LYS A 187 10.35 -29.93 -8.45
C LYS A 187 9.25 -31.02 -8.39
N CYS A 188 8.38 -31.13 -9.41
CA CYS A 188 7.35 -32.18 -9.50
C CYS A 188 7.65 -33.28 -10.53
N ALA A 189 8.84 -33.33 -11.12
CA ALA A 189 9.19 -34.29 -12.17
C ALA A 189 10.35 -35.21 -11.78
N THR A 190 10.36 -35.77 -10.57
CA THR A 190 11.17 -36.96 -10.23
C THR A 190 10.61 -37.68 -8.99
N VAL A 191 9.38 -38.21 -9.04
CA VAL A 191 8.99 -39.44 -8.33
C VAL A 191 7.87 -40.13 -9.12
N VAL A 192 8.28 -41.00 -10.05
CA VAL A 192 7.53 -42.16 -10.56
C VAL A 192 8.19 -43.34 -9.81
N SER A 193 7.53 -44.24 -9.07
CA SER A 193 6.49 -45.21 -9.46
C SER A 193 6.03 -46.03 -8.21
N PRO A 194 5.07 -46.97 -8.33
CA PRO A 194 4.15 -47.45 -7.29
C PRO A 194 4.46 -48.85 -6.72
N THR A 195 3.82 -49.19 -5.60
CA THR A 195 3.45 -50.55 -5.08
C THR A 195 2.92 -50.31 -3.64
N SER A 196 1.85 -50.88 -3.10
CA SER A 196 0.85 -51.88 -3.48
C SER A 196 -0.16 -52.00 -2.30
N LEU A 197 -1.44 -52.31 -2.59
CA LEU A 197 -2.35 -53.26 -1.89
C LEU A 197 -2.55 -53.08 -0.35
N VAL A 198 -3.75 -52.99 0.26
CA VAL A 198 -4.90 -53.93 0.21
C VAL A 198 -6.11 -53.41 1.05
N PHE A 199 -7.30 -53.59 0.47
CA PHE A 199 -8.64 -53.95 0.98
C PHE A 199 -9.47 -53.12 1.97
N GLY A 200 -10.74 -53.01 1.55
CA GLY A 200 -11.96 -53.18 2.36
C GLY A 200 -12.93 -52.01 2.16
N GLY A 201 -14.12 -52.11 1.58
CA GLY A 201 -14.93 -53.21 1.06
C GLY A 201 -16.29 -52.59 0.75
N VAL A 202 -16.70 -52.60 -0.51
CA VAL A 202 -18.03 -52.15 -0.95
C VAL A 202 -18.95 -53.36 -0.94
N HIS A 203 -20.08 -53.26 -0.23
CA HIS A 203 -21.24 -54.08 -0.54
C HIS A 203 -22.41 -53.15 -0.84
N LYS A 204 -22.85 -53.20 -2.10
CA LYS A 204 -24.15 -52.73 -2.56
C LYS A 204 -24.78 -53.95 -3.22
N SER A 205 -25.94 -54.38 -2.74
CA SER A 205 -26.76 -55.39 -3.42
C SER A 205 -28.21 -55.09 -3.08
N GLU A 206 -28.98 -54.76 -4.11
CA GLU A 206 -30.44 -54.83 -4.16
C GLU A 206 -30.91 -56.23 -3.75
N VAL A 207 -31.98 -56.30 -2.95
CA VAL A 207 -33.34 -56.78 -3.31
C VAL A 207 -34.33 -56.06 -2.40
#